data_AF-A0A9D4X620-F1
#
_entry.id   AF-A0A9D4X620-F1
#
_cell.length_a   1.000
_cell.length_b   1.000
_cell.length_c   1.000
_cell.angle_alpha   90.00
_cell.angle_beta   90.00
_cell.angle_gamma   90.00
#
_symmetry.space_group_name_H-M   'P 1'
#
loop_
_entity.id
_entity.type
_entity.pdbx_description
1 polymer ?
#
loop_
_entity_poly.entity_id
_entity_poly.type
_entity_poly.pdbx_seq_one_letter_code
_entity_poly.pdbx_strand_id
1 'polypeptide(L)'
;MDQFVIISLNLSTETYRRLLPPCGLVDVPSILPTISVLRDRLCFSYHIKTTHFSIWMMTEFGVQESWTQFLNISYKDLQIDYESRRYNYDYRLHPSLFYVV
;
A
#
# COMPACT_ATOMS: atom_id res chain seq x y z
N MET A 1 -15.18 5.48 3.74
CA MET A 1 -15.55 4.08 3.47
C MET A 1 -14.39 3.21 3.89
N ASP A 2 -14.59 2.37 4.91
CA ASP A 2 -13.62 1.38 5.39
C ASP A 2 -13.54 0.18 4.43
N GLN A 3 -12.90 0.36 3.27
CA GLN A 3 -12.88 -0.69 2.24
C GLN A 3 -11.82 -1.76 2.47
N PHE A 4 -10.79 -1.48 3.28
CA PHE A 4 -9.68 -2.40 3.51
C PHE A 4 -9.39 -2.57 5.00
N VAL A 5 -9.04 -3.79 5.39
CA VAL A 5 -8.53 -4.13 6.71
C VAL A 5 -7.23 -4.90 6.53
N ILE A 6 -6.24 -4.60 7.37
CA ILE A 6 -4.99 -5.35 7.42
C ILE A 6 -5.12 -6.40 8.52
N ILE A 7 -4.86 -7.66 8.19
CA ILE A 7 -4.86 -8.75 9.18
C ILE A 7 -3.41 -9.04 9.57
N SER A 8 -3.12 -8.92 10.86
CA SER A 8 -1.83 -9.25 11.46
C SER A 8 -1.97 -10.55 12.23
N LEU A 9 -1.14 -11.54 11.91
CA LEU A 9 -1.08 -12.83 12.60
C LEU A 9 0.16 -12.88 13.50
N ASN A 10 -0.02 -13.21 14.77
CA ASN A 10 1.07 -13.53 15.68
C ASN A 10 1.27 -15.04 15.73
N LEU A 11 2.38 -15.51 15.18
CA LEU A 11 2.69 -16.95 15.10
C LEU A 11 3.02 -17.57 16.46
N SER A 12 3.52 -16.79 17.42
CA SER A 12 3.88 -17.32 18.75
C SER A 12 2.64 -17.60 19.60
N THR A 13 1.57 -16.83 19.40
CA THR A 13 0.34 -16.94 20.21
C THR A 13 -0.83 -17.49 19.41
N GLU A 14 -0.64 -17.74 18.11
CA GLU A 14 -1.69 -18.13 17.16
C GLU A 14 -2.92 -17.20 17.18
N THR A 15 -2.69 -15.93 17.52
CA THR A 15 -3.75 -14.91 17.57
C THR A 15 -3.65 -13.99 16.36
N TYR A 16 -4.80 -13.51 15.91
CA TYR A 16 -4.86 -12.48 14.89
C TYR A 16 -5.39 -11.18 15.47
N ARG A 17 -5.00 -10.06 14.86
CA ARG A 17 -5.56 -8.75 15.12
C ARG A 17 -5.83 -8.01 13.82
N ARG A 18 -6.81 -7.11 13.88
CA ARG A 18 -7.18 -6.23 12.77
C ARG A 18 -6.47 -4.90 12.96
N LEU A 19 -5.79 -4.43 11.92
CA LEU A 19 -5.22 -3.10 11.86
C LEU A 19 -5.97 -2.30 10.80
N LEU A 20 -6.24 -1.03 11.10
CA LEU A 20 -6.85 -0.12 10.14
C LEU A 20 -5.77 0.48 9.24
N PRO A 21 -6.06 0.66 7.94
CA PRO A 21 -5.18 1.40 7.04
C PRO A 21 -5.08 2.87 7.49
N PRO A 22 -4.12 3.64 6.94
CA PRO A 22 -4.01 5.07 7.21
C PRO A 22 -5.33 5.82 7.02
N CYS A 23 -5.68 6.67 7.97
CA CYS A 23 -6.82 7.59 7.84
C CYS A 23 -6.53 8.67 6.79
N GLY A 24 -7.54 9.09 6.03
CA GLY A 24 -7.38 10.16 5.03
C GLY A 24 -7.11 9.69 3.60
N LEU A 25 -7.47 8.44 3.27
CA LEU A 25 -7.59 7.99 1.87
C LEU A 25 -8.73 8.80 1.20
N VAL A 26 -8.38 9.93 0.59
CA VAL A 26 -9.33 10.87 -0.05
C VAL A 26 -10.02 10.23 -1.26
N ASP A 27 -9.34 9.31 -1.93
CA ASP A 27 -9.84 8.61 -3.11
C ASP A 27 -9.81 7.09 -2.90
N VAL A 28 -10.84 6.39 -3.39
CA VAL A 28 -10.85 4.93 -3.49
C VAL A 28 -9.72 4.50 -4.44
N PRO A 29 -8.81 3.60 -4.03
CA PRO A 29 -7.74 3.12 -4.89
C PRO A 29 -8.29 2.50 -6.17
N SER A 30 -7.69 2.83 -7.31
CA SER A 30 -8.08 2.24 -8.60
C SER A 30 -7.58 0.80 -8.78
N ILE A 31 -6.60 0.40 -7.97
CA ILE A 31 -5.98 -0.92 -7.90
C ILE A 31 -5.89 -1.31 -6.42
N LEU A 32 -5.92 -2.61 -6.12
CA LEU A 32 -5.76 -3.13 -4.77
C LEU A 32 -4.47 -2.56 -4.12
N PRO A 33 -4.54 -2.00 -2.91
CA PRO A 33 -3.37 -1.52 -2.19
C PRO A 33 -2.43 -2.69 -1.84
N THR A 34 -1.14 -2.38 -1.69
CA THR A 34 -0.10 -3.36 -1.34
C THR A 34 0.47 -3.06 0.04
N ILE A 35 0.68 -4.13 0.83
CA ILE A 35 1.41 -4.10 2.08
C ILE A 35 2.86 -4.48 1.83
N SER A 36 3.79 -3.73 2.40
CA SER A 36 5.22 -3.99 2.27
C SER A 36 5.98 -3.62 3.55
N VAL A 37 7.27 -3.92 3.60
CA VAL A 37 8.16 -3.50 4.69
C VAL A 37 9.26 -2.61 4.10
N LEU A 38 9.47 -1.45 4.71
CA LEU A 38 10.56 -0.53 4.35
C LEU A 38 11.19 0.00 5.63
N ARG A 39 12.52 -0.12 5.75
CA ARG A 39 13.26 0.30 6.96
C ARG A 39 12.67 -0.31 8.24
N ASP A 40 12.38 -1.61 8.20
CA ASP A 40 11.80 -2.39 9.30
C ASP A 40 10.43 -1.91 9.78
N ARG A 41 9.69 -1.17 8.92
CA ARG A 41 8.38 -0.61 9.24
C ARG A 41 7.34 -1.07 8.24
N LEU A 42 6.17 -1.43 8.76
CA LEU A 42 5.01 -1.79 7.94
C LEU A 42 4.59 -0.60 7.09
N CYS A 43 4.44 -0.84 5.79
CA CYS A 43 4.05 0.16 4.82
C CYS A 43 2.73 -0.23 4.15
N PHE A 44 1.90 0.78 3.90
CA PHE A 44 0.68 0.67 3.12
C PHE A 44 0.84 1.56 1.89
N SER A 45 0.80 0.96 0.71
CA SER A 45 1.03 1.66 -0.55
C SER A 45 -0.13 1.48 -1.52
N TYR A 46 -0.44 2.52 -2.28
CA TYR A 46 -1.55 2.48 -3.22
C TYR A 46 -1.39 3.49 -4.35
N HIS A 47 -2.09 3.18 -5.45
CA HIS A 47 -2.18 4.00 -6.64
C HIS A 47 -3.38 4.96 -6.50
N ILE A 48 -3.10 6.25 -6.42
CA ILE A 48 -4.15 7.29 -6.44
C ILE A 48 -4.53 7.50 -7.90
N LYS A 49 -5.61 6.85 -8.31
CA LYS A 49 -6.05 6.82 -9.71
C LYS A 49 -4.86 6.43 -10.61
N THR A 50 -4.67 7.14 -11.72
CA THR A 50 -3.58 6.95 -12.69
C THR A 50 -2.48 8.00 -12.58
N THR A 51 -2.42 8.76 -11.48
CA THR A 51 -1.58 9.98 -11.42
C THR A 51 -0.48 9.91 -10.38
N HIS A 52 -0.71 9.32 -9.21
CA HIS A 52 0.26 9.29 -8.12
C HIS A 52 0.39 7.91 -7.49
N PHE A 53 1.57 7.67 -6.93
CA PHE A 53 1.86 6.57 -6.04
C PHE A 53 2.11 7.13 -4.62
N SER A 54 1.39 6.58 -3.64
CA SER A 54 1.48 7.00 -2.24
C SER A 54 1.94 5.84 -1.37
N ILE A 55 2.86 6.12 -0.45
CA ILE A 55 3.34 5.19 0.57
C ILE A 55 3.12 5.83 1.94
N TRP A 56 2.44 5.09 2.81
CA TRP A 56 2.31 5.38 4.22
C TRP A 56 3.12 4.38 5.02
N MET A 57 3.69 4.84 6.13
CA MET A 57 4.54 4.05 7.01
C MET A 57 3.98 4.09 8.43
N MET A 58 3.81 2.92 9.04
CA MET A 58 3.39 2.78 10.43
C MET A 58 4.64 2.93 11.31
N THR A 59 4.75 4.08 11.98
CA THR A 59 5.94 4.40 12.78
C THR A 59 5.97 3.66 14.12
N GLU A 60 4.84 3.11 14.56
CA GLU A 60 4.76 2.24 15.72
C GLU A 60 3.81 1.08 15.42
N PHE A 61 4.33 -0.14 15.41
CA PHE A 61 3.59 -1.29 14.92
C PHE A 61 2.33 -1.57 15.75
N GLY A 62 1.17 -1.44 15.12
CA GLY A 62 -0.13 -1.66 15.74
C GLY A 62 -0.80 -0.41 16.30
N VAL A 63 -0.12 0.75 16.27
CA VAL A 63 -0.72 2.04 16.67
C VAL A 63 -1.24 2.74 15.41
N GLN A 64 -2.56 2.92 15.34
CA GLN A 64 -3.24 3.45 14.15
C GLN A 64 -2.83 4.89 13.84
N GLU A 65 -2.67 5.71 14.86
CA GLU A 65 -2.32 7.13 14.76
C GLU A 65 -0.86 7.34 14.32
N SER A 66 -0.05 6.27 14.36
CA SER A 66 1.37 6.30 13.98
C SER A 66 1.59 6.22 12.46
N TRP A 67 0.53 6.01 11.67
CA TRP A 67 0.59 6.07 10.22
C TRP A 67 1.00 7.47 9.78
N THR A 68 2.13 7.56 9.08
CA THR A 68 2.65 8.81 8.54
C THR A 68 2.85 8.67 7.04
N GLN A 69 2.48 9.68 6.25
CA GLN A 69 2.74 9.66 4.81
C GLN A 69 4.24 9.80 4.57
N PHE A 70 4.87 8.75 4.05
CA PHE A 70 6.31 8.72 3.78
C PHE A 70 6.63 9.28 2.39
N LEU A 71 5.80 8.95 1.39
CA LEU A 71 6.00 9.38 0.02
C LEU A 71 4.66 9.61 -0.67
N ASN A 72 4.58 10.66 -1.48
CA ASN A 72 3.54 10.87 -2.46
C ASN A 72 4.18 11.44 -3.71
N ILE A 73 4.23 10.67 -4.79
CA ILE A 73 4.97 11.03 -5.99
C ILE A 73 4.10 10.83 -7.22
N SER A 74 4.13 11.79 -8.15
CA SER A 74 3.38 11.66 -9.38
C SER A 74 4.12 10.76 -10.37
N TYR A 75 3.38 10.02 -11.21
CA TYR A 75 3.99 9.25 -12.30
C TYR A 75 4.69 10.14 -13.31
N LYS A 76 4.23 11.39 -13.47
CA LYS A 76 4.87 12.38 -14.34
C LYS A 76 6.26 12.75 -13.84
N ASP A 77 6.42 12.96 -12.53
CA ASP A 77 7.74 13.26 -11.92
C ASP A 77 8.70 12.08 -12.06
N LEU A 78 8.15 10.86 -12.03
CA LEU A 78 8.90 9.62 -12.29
C LEU A 78 9.12 9.33 -13.78
N GLN A 79 8.60 10.17 -14.68
CA GLN A 79 8.61 9.95 -16.13
C GLN A 79 8.03 8.57 -16.53
N ILE A 80 7.06 8.07 -15.76
CA ILE A 80 6.35 6.83 -16.01
C ILE A 80 5.08 7.15 -16.80
N ASP A 81 4.97 6.59 -18.00
CA ASP A 81 3.70 6.58 -18.74
C ASP A 81 2.76 5.53 -18.15
N TYR A 82 1.84 5.99 -17.29
CA TYR A 82 0.86 5.11 -16.66
C TYR A 82 -0.20 4.60 -17.63
N GLU A 83 -0.59 5.39 -18.65
CA GLU A 83 -1.62 4.98 -19.61
C GLU A 83 -1.13 3.76 -20.40
N SER A 84 0.14 3.76 -20.83
CA SER A 84 0.79 2.58 -21.45
C SER A 84 0.84 1.34 -20.54
N ARG A 85 1.02 1.54 -19.22
CA ARG A 85 0.96 0.44 -18.24
C ARG A 85 -0.45 -0.09 -18.03
N ARG A 86 -1.47 0.76 -18.09
CA ARG A 86 -2.87 0.38 -17.88
C ARG A 86 -3.35 -0.65 -18.91
N TYR A 87 -2.85 -0.57 -20.16
CA TYR A 87 -3.13 -1.53 -21.23
C TYR A 87 -2.23 -2.79 -21.20
N ASN A 88 -1.15 -2.80 -20.41
CA ASN A 88 -0.27 -3.95 -20.23
C ASN A 88 -0.64 -4.84 -19.02
N TYR A 89 -1.73 -4.52 -18.31
CA TYR A 89 -2.32 -5.44 -17.32
C TYR A 89 -3.06 -6.63 -17.98
N ASP A 90 -3.03 -6.73 -19.31
CA ASP A 90 -3.28 -7.97 -20.02
C ASP A 90 -1.95 -8.77 -20.11
N TYR A 91 -1.74 -9.63 -19.10
CA TYR A 91 -0.82 -10.79 -19.06
C TYR A 91 0.65 -10.71 -18.60
N ARG A 92 1.31 -9.58 -18.28
CA ARG A 92 2.78 -9.69 -18.04
C ARG A 92 3.43 -9.22 -16.74
N LEU A 93 2.84 -8.35 -15.91
CA LEU A 93 3.47 -7.99 -14.64
C LEU A 93 2.43 -7.69 -13.55
N HIS A 94 1.91 -8.73 -12.92
CA HIS A 94 1.23 -8.61 -11.64
C HIS A 94 2.28 -8.29 -10.55
N PRO A 95 2.07 -7.30 -9.66
CA PRO A 95 2.99 -6.98 -8.56
C PRO A 95 3.15 -8.09 -7.50
N SER A 96 2.65 -9.31 -7.72
CA SER A 96 2.81 -10.45 -6.80
C SER A 96 4.21 -11.06 -6.82
N LEU A 97 5.14 -10.53 -7.61
CA LEU A 97 6.52 -10.98 -7.68
C LEU A 97 7.46 -10.15 -6.80
N PHE A 98 7.03 -9.84 -5.58
CA PHE A 98 7.95 -9.70 -4.46
C PHE A 98 7.31 -10.42 -3.27
N TYR A 99 7.74 -11.66 -3.06
CA TYR A 99 7.55 -12.41 -1.83
C TYR A 99 7.93 -11.50 -0.66
N VAL A 100 6.98 -11.28 0.26
CA VAL A 100 7.36 -10.91 1.62
C VAL A 100 7.96 -12.17 2.22
N VAL A 101 9.26 -12.09 2.52
CA VAL A 101 9.97 -13.03 3.39
C VAL A 101 9.44 -12.89 4.80
#